data_AF-A0A9E3KW92-F1
#
_entry.id   AF-A0A9E3KW92-F1
#
_cell.length_a   1.000
_cell.length_b   1.000
_cell.length_c   1.000
_cell.angle_alpha   90.00
_cell.angle_beta   90.00
_cell.angle_gamma   90.00
#
_symmetry.space_group_name_H-M   'P 1'
#
loop_
_entity.id
_entity.type
_entity.pdbx_description
1 polymer ?
#
loop_
_entity_poly.entity_id
_entity_poly.type
_entity_poly.pdbx_seq_one_letter_code
_entity_poly.pdbx_strand_id
1 'polypeptide(L)'
;MLTEDDKKRIREEEVYRQEVRRELEAEKPGPSGGQRLWEVFNKPLVLWFLSTILVGFISWMYASREAQNKELSQRTEAIRKLDREIRNRVGGSLKYLDKPQQGHQPLPPYDVFDGVLLSLDKNNGEYAASLYPEYKDKGFQALVTDLKGLVGDDEQADLEKALATYDELKNSRAESSGTNTNRPKPNATEESKASAQAIDKAKRLIREGIMIPRWKDSRG
;
A
#
# COMPACT_ATOMS: atom_id res chain seq x y z
N MET A 1 -36.23 -36.57 -80.83
CA MET A 1 -36.18 -35.11 -81.06
C MET A 1 -37.47 -34.52 -80.54
N LEU A 2 -37.41 -33.44 -79.75
CA LEU A 2 -38.60 -32.70 -79.32
C LEU A 2 -39.20 -31.99 -80.53
N THR A 3 -40.52 -32.07 -80.69
CA THR A 3 -41.28 -31.32 -81.68
C THR A 3 -41.24 -29.82 -81.33
N GLU A 4 -41.44 -28.94 -82.33
CA GLU A 4 -41.41 -27.49 -82.10
C GLU A 4 -42.48 -27.04 -81.09
N ASP A 5 -43.63 -27.72 -81.04
CA ASP A 5 -44.67 -27.47 -80.04
C ASP A 5 -44.23 -27.83 -78.62
N ASP A 6 -43.52 -28.95 -78.43
CA ASP A 6 -42.97 -29.29 -77.12
C ASP A 6 -41.90 -28.29 -76.68
N LYS A 7 -41.06 -27.81 -77.59
CA LYS A 7 -40.08 -26.75 -77.28
C LYS A 7 -40.76 -25.45 -76.88
N LYS A 8 -41.90 -25.11 -77.50
CA LYS A 8 -42.68 -23.91 -77.18
C LYS A 8 -43.32 -24.03 -75.80
N ARG A 9 -43.96 -25.16 -75.51
CA ARG A 9 -44.54 -25.48 -74.20
C ARG A 9 -43.51 -25.42 -73.07
N ILE A 10 -42.32 -26.03 -73.28
CA ILE A 10 -41.24 -25.98 -72.30
C ILE A 10 -40.79 -24.53 -72.08
N ARG A 11 -40.64 -23.73 -73.15
CA ARG A 11 -40.27 -22.32 -73.02
C ARG A 11 -41.28 -21.50 -72.21
N GLU A 12 -42.57 -21.72 -72.45
CA GLU A 12 -43.66 -21.05 -71.72
C GLU A 12 -43.65 -21.47 -70.24
N GLU A 13 -43.42 -22.74 -69.94
CA GLU A 13 -43.33 -23.24 -68.56
C GLU A 13 -42.09 -22.70 -67.82
N GLU A 14 -40.94 -22.60 -68.49
CA GLU A 14 -39.72 -22.01 -67.93
C GLU A 14 -39.91 -20.52 -67.62
N VAL A 15 -40.59 -19.77 -68.49
CA VAL A 15 -40.94 -18.37 -68.27
C VAL A 15 -41.86 -18.24 -67.06
N TYR A 16 -42.90 -19.06 -66.98
CA TYR A 16 -43.83 -19.06 -65.85
C TYR A 16 -43.14 -19.40 -64.52
N ARG A 17 -42.22 -20.38 -64.51
CA ARG A 17 -41.41 -20.70 -63.31
C ARG A 17 -40.52 -19.54 -62.87
N GLN A 18 -39.97 -18.76 -63.81
CA GLN A 18 -39.18 -17.58 -63.48
C GLN A 18 -40.05 -16.45 -62.91
N GLU A 19 -41.25 -16.24 -63.45
CA GLU A 19 -42.21 -15.25 -62.93
C GLU A 19 -42.66 -15.58 -61.52
N VAL A 20 -43.07 -16.83 -61.26
CA VAL A 20 -43.47 -17.27 -59.92
C VAL A 20 -42.33 -17.11 -58.90
N ARG A 21 -41.09 -17.43 -59.28
CA ARG A 21 -39.92 -17.21 -58.40
C ARG A 21 -39.69 -15.74 -58.12
N ARG A 22 -39.82 -14.87 -59.13
CA ARG A 22 -39.64 -13.43 -58.97
C ARG A 22 -40.71 -12.82 -58.07
N GLU A 23 -41.97 -13.25 -58.18
CA GLU A 23 -43.06 -12.81 -57.31
C GLU A 23 -42.85 -13.28 -55.86
N LEU A 24 -42.48 -14.55 -55.66
CA LEU A 24 -42.18 -15.08 -54.33
C LEU A 24 -40.93 -14.43 -53.69
N GLU A 25 -39.95 -13.99 -54.49
CA GLU A 25 -38.79 -13.23 -54.00
C GLU A 25 -39.12 -11.76 -53.74
N ALA A 26 -40.03 -11.16 -54.51
CA ALA A 26 -40.48 -9.78 -54.31
C ALA A 26 -41.38 -9.62 -53.08
N GLU A 27 -42.15 -10.65 -52.71
CA GLU A 27 -42.97 -10.67 -51.50
C GLU A 27 -42.17 -10.91 -50.21
N LYS A 28 -40.93 -11.41 -50.30
CA LYS A 28 -40.07 -11.53 -49.11
C LYS A 28 -39.66 -10.13 -48.68
N PRO A 29 -40.02 -9.68 -47.46
CA PRO A 29 -39.50 -8.42 -46.95
C PRO A 29 -37.98 -8.51 -46.98
N GLY A 30 -37.35 -7.57 -47.69
CA GLY A 30 -35.89 -7.52 -47.80
C GLY A 30 -35.28 -7.60 -46.40
N PRO A 31 -34.12 -8.27 -46.23
CA PRO A 31 -33.55 -8.49 -44.91
C PRO A 31 -33.40 -7.15 -44.21
N SER A 32 -34.06 -7.01 -43.07
CA SER A 32 -34.00 -5.80 -42.27
C SER A 32 -32.54 -5.48 -41.94
N GLY A 33 -32.20 -4.21 -41.72
CA GLY A 33 -30.82 -3.83 -41.40
C GLY A 33 -30.23 -4.67 -40.24
N GLY A 34 -31.06 -5.03 -39.25
CA GLY A 34 -30.68 -5.93 -38.17
C GLY A 34 -30.40 -7.37 -38.61
N GLN A 35 -31.18 -7.92 -39.54
CA GLN A 35 -30.97 -9.27 -40.07
C GLN A 35 -29.65 -9.39 -40.84
N ARG A 36 -29.28 -8.35 -41.60
CA ARG A 36 -27.98 -8.31 -42.30
C ARG A 36 -26.80 -8.29 -41.33
N LEU A 37 -26.89 -7.54 -40.24
CA LEU A 37 -25.86 -7.55 -39.19
C LEU A 37 -25.78 -8.94 -38.52
N TRP A 38 -26.94 -9.55 -38.24
CA TRP A 38 -27.00 -10.89 -37.65
C TRP A 38 -26.36 -11.96 -38.54
N GLU A 39 -26.59 -11.90 -39.85
CA GLU A 39 -25.93 -12.79 -40.81
C GLU A 39 -24.40 -12.61 -40.83
N VAL A 40 -23.90 -11.39 -40.64
CA VAL A 40 -22.46 -11.13 -40.54
C VAL A 40 -21.87 -11.74 -39.27
N PHE A 41 -22.54 -11.58 -38.12
CA PHE A 41 -22.08 -12.20 -36.86
C PHE A 41 -22.07 -13.73 -36.91
N ASN A 42 -22.92 -14.35 -37.74
CA ASN A 42 -22.93 -15.80 -37.93
C ASN A 42 -21.87 -16.31 -38.93
N LYS A 43 -21.07 -15.44 -39.56
CA LYS A 43 -19.98 -15.90 -40.43
C LYS A 43 -18.87 -16.53 -39.58
N PRO A 44 -18.35 -17.73 -39.92
CA PRO A 44 -17.30 -18.41 -39.16
C PRO A 44 -16.07 -17.54 -38.89
N LEU A 45 -15.66 -16.72 -39.87
CA LEU A 45 -14.54 -15.79 -39.74
C LEU A 45 -14.78 -14.72 -38.66
N VAL A 46 -16.00 -14.18 -38.56
CA VAL A 46 -16.37 -13.16 -37.58
C VAL A 46 -16.45 -13.77 -36.19
N LEU A 47 -17.02 -14.97 -36.06
CA LEU A 47 -17.05 -15.70 -34.78
C LEU A 47 -15.65 -16.02 -34.28
N TRP A 48 -14.76 -16.46 -35.17
CA TRP A 48 -13.37 -16.71 -34.83
C TRP A 48 -12.67 -15.43 -34.35
N PHE A 49 -12.84 -14.33 -35.08
CA PHE A 49 -12.29 -13.03 -34.69
C PHE A 49 -12.86 -12.49 -33.38
N LEU A 50 -14.17 -12.62 -33.17
CA LEU A 50 -14.81 -12.19 -31.92
C LEU A 50 -14.33 -13.03 -30.74
N SER A 51 -14.06 -14.32 -30.97
CA SER A 51 -13.52 -15.22 -29.96
C SER A 51 -12.10 -14.84 -29.56
N THR A 52 -11.22 -14.48 -30.52
CA THR A 52 -9.86 -14.01 -30.20
C THR A 52 -9.88 -12.67 -29.46
N ILE A 53 -10.77 -11.74 -29.83
CA ILE A 53 -10.99 -10.50 -29.08
C ILE A 53 -11.47 -10.80 -27.66
N LEU A 54 -12.47 -11.68 -27.51
CA LEU A 54 -13.04 -12.01 -26.21
C LEU A 54 -11.99 -12.62 -25.28
N VAL A 55 -11.20 -13.57 -25.79
CA VAL A 55 -10.09 -14.17 -25.04
C VAL A 55 -9.06 -13.12 -24.65
N GLY A 56 -8.65 -12.26 -25.58
CA GLY A 56 -7.72 -11.16 -25.30
C GLY A 56 -8.23 -10.20 -24.23
N PHE A 57 -9.52 -9.84 -24.29
CA PHE A 57 -10.15 -8.97 -23.29
C PHE A 57 -10.20 -9.62 -21.90
N ILE A 58 -10.57 -10.90 -21.82
CA ILE A 58 -10.58 -11.66 -20.55
C ILE A 58 -9.17 -11.76 -19.97
N SER A 59 -8.16 -12.08 -20.80
CA SER A 59 -6.76 -12.13 -20.35
C SER A 59 -6.26 -10.78 -19.83
N TRP A 60 -6.58 -9.68 -20.53
CA TRP A 60 -6.23 -8.34 -20.07
C TRP A 60 -6.91 -7.97 -18.75
N MET A 61 -8.20 -8.27 -18.61
CA MET A 61 -8.95 -8.02 -17.37
C MET A 61 -8.36 -8.81 -16.19
N TYR A 62 -7.99 -10.07 -16.41
CA TYR A 62 -7.34 -10.91 -15.41
C TYR A 62 -5.98 -10.33 -14.99
N ALA A 63 -5.10 -10.01 -15.94
CA ALA A 63 -3.79 -9.45 -15.67
C ALA A 63 -3.87 -8.10 -14.93
N SER A 64 -4.84 -7.26 -15.30
CA SER A 64 -5.10 -5.98 -14.62
C SER A 64 -5.49 -6.18 -13.15
N ARG A 65 -6.38 -7.13 -12.88
CA ARG A 65 -6.80 -7.46 -11.51
C ARG A 65 -5.66 -8.06 -10.68
N GLU A 66 -4.86 -8.94 -11.28
CA GLU A 66 -3.70 -9.52 -10.62
C GLU A 66 -2.66 -8.45 -10.25
N ALA A 67 -2.41 -7.50 -11.15
CA ALA A 67 -1.51 -6.37 -10.89
C ALA A 67 -1.99 -5.51 -9.71
N GLN A 68 -3.28 -5.17 -9.66
CA GLN A 68 -3.87 -4.41 -8.54
C GLN A 68 -3.76 -5.17 -7.22
N ASN A 69 -4.07 -6.47 -7.21
CA ASN A 69 -3.96 -7.30 -6.01
C ASN A 69 -2.51 -7.39 -5.51
N LYS A 70 -1.55 -7.49 -6.44
CA LYS A 70 -0.12 -7.53 -6.11
C LYS A 70 0.35 -6.22 -5.50
N GLU A 71 -0.06 -5.08 -6.06
CA GLU A 71 0.26 -3.76 -5.51
C GLU A 71 -0.32 -3.58 -4.10
N LEU A 72 -1.59 -3.95 -3.89
CA LEU A 72 -2.23 -3.90 -2.57
C LEU A 72 -1.52 -4.81 -1.56
N SER A 73 -1.12 -6.02 -1.97
CA SER A 73 -0.37 -6.94 -1.11
C SER A 73 1.00 -6.37 -0.74
N GLN A 74 1.72 -5.78 -1.71
CA GLN A 74 3.02 -5.16 -1.47
C GLN A 74 2.92 -3.95 -0.53
N ARG A 75 1.91 -3.09 -0.74
CA ARG A 75 1.61 -1.96 0.15
C ARG A 75 1.30 -2.42 1.57
N THR A 76 0.45 -3.43 1.72
CA THR A 76 0.09 -3.99 3.03
C THR A 76 1.30 -4.60 3.73
N GLU A 77 2.16 -5.31 3.00
CA GLU A 77 3.40 -5.86 3.55
C GLU A 77 4.36 -4.76 4.01
N ALA A 78 4.57 -3.72 3.18
CA ALA A 78 5.43 -2.59 3.53
C ALA A 78 4.95 -1.87 4.80
N ILE A 79 3.66 -1.58 4.90
CA ILE A 79 3.02 -1.02 6.10
C ILE A 79 3.31 -1.90 7.33
N ARG A 80 3.05 -3.21 7.22
CA ARG A 80 3.26 -4.16 8.31
C ARG A 80 4.73 -4.23 8.75
N LYS A 81 5.68 -4.19 7.81
CA LYS A 81 7.11 -4.18 8.11
C LYS A 81 7.52 -2.90 8.83
N LEU A 82 7.08 -1.73 8.35
CA LEU A 82 7.33 -0.43 8.99
C LEU A 82 6.77 -0.38 10.41
N ASP A 83 5.53 -0.81 10.63
CA ASP A 83 4.94 -0.86 11.98
C ASP A 83 5.74 -1.72 12.96
N ARG A 84 6.19 -2.89 12.50
CA ARG A 84 7.00 -3.80 13.32
C ARG A 84 8.35 -3.21 13.65
N GLU A 85 9.01 -2.60 12.66
CA GLU A 85 10.29 -1.92 12.86
C GLU A 85 10.15 -0.77 13.85
N ILE A 86 9.18 0.12 13.64
CA ILE A 86 8.92 1.26 14.52
C ILE A 86 8.61 0.79 15.94
N ARG A 87 7.71 -0.19 16.10
CA ARG A 87 7.37 -0.76 17.41
C ARG A 87 8.58 -1.38 18.10
N ASN A 88 9.41 -2.12 17.38
CA ASN A 88 10.62 -2.73 17.91
C ASN A 88 11.58 -1.67 18.47
N ARG A 89 11.78 -0.57 17.75
CA ARG A 89 12.64 0.54 18.19
C ARG A 89 12.07 1.29 19.39
N VAL A 90 10.78 1.64 19.34
CA VAL A 90 10.07 2.27 20.47
C VAL A 90 10.12 1.40 21.72
N GLY A 91 9.91 0.08 21.56
CA GLY A 91 10.05 -0.89 22.65
C GLY A 91 11.49 -0.98 23.18
N GLY A 92 12.49 -0.93 22.30
CA GLY A 92 13.91 -0.85 22.66
C GLY A 92 14.23 0.39 23.49
N SER A 93 13.69 1.55 23.11
CA SER A 93 13.83 2.82 23.86
C SER A 93 13.21 2.76 25.24
N LEU A 94 12.01 2.17 25.37
CA LEU A 94 11.39 1.98 26.67
C LEU A 94 12.19 1.01 27.54
N LYS A 95 12.67 -0.11 26.98
CA LYS A 95 13.54 -1.06 27.68
C LYS A 95 14.85 -0.40 28.15
N TYR A 96 15.44 0.50 27.35
CA TYR A 96 16.60 1.28 27.76
C TYR A 96 16.29 2.12 29.01
N LEU A 97 15.14 2.81 29.03
CA LEU A 97 14.70 3.62 30.18
C LEU A 97 14.23 2.80 31.40
N ASP A 98 13.88 1.53 31.21
CA ASP A 98 13.49 0.61 32.28
C ASP A 98 14.67 -0.20 32.83
N LYS A 99 15.85 -0.18 32.18
CA LYS A 99 17.03 -0.86 32.71
C LYS A 99 17.31 -0.33 34.13
N PRO A 100 17.39 -1.23 35.14
CA PRO A 100 17.71 -0.81 36.48
C PRO A 100 19.08 -0.12 36.44
N GLN A 101 19.18 1.10 36.96
CA GLN A 101 20.49 1.73 37.23
C GLN A 101 21.17 1.06 38.45
N GLN A 102 21.07 -0.26 38.55
CA GLN A 102 21.62 -1.04 39.64
C GLN A 102 23.15 -0.88 39.63
N GLY A 103 23.66 -0.15 40.62
CA GLY A 103 25.09 0.04 40.86
C GLY A 103 25.81 1.00 39.92
N HIS A 104 25.11 1.63 38.96
CA HIS A 104 25.71 2.59 38.04
C HIS A 104 25.38 4.02 38.51
N GLN A 105 26.31 4.96 38.29
CA GLN A 105 26.06 6.37 38.56
C GLN A 105 24.83 6.85 37.76
N PRO A 106 24.02 7.76 38.32
CA PRO A 106 22.87 8.31 37.62
C PRO A 106 23.29 8.88 36.28
N LEU A 107 22.60 8.48 35.21
CA LEU A 107 22.88 9.00 33.88
C LEU A 107 22.59 10.51 33.84
N PRO A 108 23.52 11.35 33.38
CA PRO A 108 23.23 12.74 33.09
C PRO A 108 21.97 12.87 32.22
N PRO A 109 21.10 13.88 32.44
CA PRO A 109 19.88 14.07 31.65
C PRO A 109 20.11 14.05 30.13
N TYR A 110 21.23 14.59 29.66
CA TYR A 110 21.62 14.54 28.26
C TYR A 110 21.77 13.10 27.74
N ASP A 111 22.45 12.23 28.49
CA ASP A 111 22.70 10.83 28.10
C ASP A 111 21.39 10.03 28.08
N VAL A 112 20.42 10.37 28.94
CA VAL A 112 19.08 9.77 28.91
C VAL A 112 18.40 10.02 27.58
N PHE A 113 18.33 11.28 27.12
CA PHE A 113 17.70 11.62 25.85
C PHE A 113 18.52 11.14 24.65
N ASP A 114 19.85 11.20 24.72
CA ASP A 114 20.73 10.69 23.67
C ASP A 114 20.56 9.18 23.48
N GLY A 115 20.54 8.40 24.56
CA GLY A 115 20.30 6.95 24.51
C GLY A 115 18.94 6.58 23.92
N VAL A 116 17.89 7.34 24.28
CA VAL A 116 16.56 7.19 23.68
C VAL A 116 16.60 7.47 22.18
N LEU A 117 17.13 8.62 21.75
CA LEU A 117 17.21 8.97 20.33
C LEU A 117 18.08 7.98 19.55
N LEU A 118 19.20 7.53 20.13
CA LEU A 118 20.06 6.52 19.55
C LEU A 118 19.31 5.21 19.32
N SER A 119 18.48 4.76 20.27
CA SER A 119 17.67 3.54 20.12
C SER A 119 16.51 3.68 19.12
N LEU A 120 16.00 4.91 18.91
CA LEU A 120 14.98 5.20 17.89
C LEU A 120 15.59 5.30 16.48
N ASP A 121 16.76 5.93 16.36
CA ASP A 121 17.35 6.23 15.05
C ASP A 121 18.34 5.20 14.55
N LYS A 122 19.09 4.59 15.46
CA LYS A 122 20.16 3.66 15.09
C LYS A 122 19.81 2.25 15.53
N ASN A 123 20.08 1.33 14.62
CA ASN A 123 20.29 -0.05 14.95
C ASN A 123 21.63 -0.18 15.73
N ASN A 124 21.61 0.15 17.01
CA ASN A 124 22.81 0.07 17.85
C ASN A 124 23.12 -1.35 18.33
N GLY A 125 22.38 -2.37 17.85
CA GLY A 125 22.60 -3.79 18.14
C GLY A 125 22.31 -4.22 19.58
N GLU A 126 22.51 -3.34 20.56
CA GLU A 126 22.39 -3.64 21.98
C GLU A 126 20.94 -3.55 22.50
N TYR A 127 20.10 -2.71 21.89
CA TYR A 127 18.74 -2.44 22.39
C TYR A 127 17.62 -2.71 21.38
N ALA A 128 17.87 -2.49 20.09
CA ALA A 128 16.94 -2.81 19.02
C ALA A 128 17.70 -3.09 17.73
N ALA A 129 17.98 -4.37 17.46
CA ALA A 129 18.38 -4.77 16.13
C ALA A 129 17.26 -4.46 15.13
N SER A 130 17.59 -3.88 13.98
CA SER A 130 16.62 -3.69 12.91
C SER A 130 16.07 -5.05 12.50
N LEU A 131 14.74 -5.19 12.46
CA LEU A 131 14.07 -6.44 12.10
C LEU A 131 14.17 -6.71 10.59
N TYR A 132 14.31 -5.65 9.81
CA TYR A 132 14.28 -5.68 8.36
C TYR A 132 15.55 -5.00 7.79
N PRO A 133 16.40 -5.73 7.04
CA PRO A 133 17.65 -5.19 6.50
C PRO A 133 17.46 -3.89 5.70
N GLU A 134 16.36 -3.77 4.97
CA GLU A 134 15.99 -2.59 4.17
C GLU A 134 15.77 -1.30 4.99
N TYR A 135 15.61 -1.41 6.31
CA TYR A 135 15.37 -0.29 7.22
C TYR A 135 16.55 0.03 8.15
N LYS A 136 17.66 -0.71 8.01
CA LYS A 136 18.83 -0.58 8.87
C LYS A 136 19.38 0.85 8.93
N ASP A 137 19.39 1.53 7.79
CA ASP A 137 19.97 2.87 7.63
C ASP A 137 18.93 4.00 7.77
N LYS A 138 17.67 3.67 8.05
CA LYS A 138 16.60 4.64 8.23
C LYS A 138 16.42 4.96 9.71
N GLY A 139 16.42 6.25 10.05
CA GLY A 139 16.05 6.73 11.40
C GLY A 139 14.54 6.72 11.63
N PHE A 140 14.10 6.99 12.86
CA PHE A 140 12.68 6.93 13.24
C PHE A 140 11.82 7.86 12.38
N GLN A 141 12.27 9.10 12.17
CA GLN A 141 11.56 10.08 11.34
C GLN A 141 11.35 9.60 9.89
N ALA A 142 12.36 8.96 9.30
CA ALA A 142 12.25 8.43 7.93
C ALA A 142 11.23 7.28 7.87
N LEU A 143 11.26 6.36 8.85
CA LEU A 143 10.31 5.25 8.92
C LEU A 143 8.86 5.74 9.07
N VAL A 144 8.62 6.72 9.96
CA VAL A 144 7.29 7.28 10.16
C VAL A 144 6.83 8.06 8.92
N THR A 145 7.73 8.76 8.24
CA THR A 145 7.42 9.47 6.99
C THR A 145 7.05 8.50 5.86
N ASP A 146 7.81 7.42 5.70
CA ASP A 146 7.51 6.37 4.73
C ASP A 146 6.15 5.73 5.03
N LEU A 147 5.86 5.46 6.31
CA LEU A 147 4.56 4.92 6.73
C LEU A 147 3.43 5.89 6.41
N LYS A 148 3.62 7.19 6.68
CA LYS A 148 2.65 8.26 6.38
C LYS A 148 2.26 8.28 4.91
N GLY A 149 3.23 8.06 4.00
CA GLY A 149 2.97 7.99 2.55
C GLY A 149 2.20 6.74 2.09
N LEU A 150 2.06 5.73 2.95
CA LEU A 150 1.39 4.47 2.64
C LEU A 150 0.03 4.29 3.30
N VAL A 151 -0.32 5.07 4.32
CA VAL A 151 -1.60 4.95 5.06
C VAL A 151 -2.68 5.91 4.56
N GLY A 152 -3.91 5.73 5.05
CA GLY A 152 -5.02 6.65 4.78
C GLY A 152 -4.93 7.95 5.59
N ASP A 153 -5.68 8.97 5.19
CA ASP A 153 -5.68 10.30 5.84
C ASP A 153 -6.12 10.26 7.31
N ASP A 154 -6.93 9.26 7.68
CA ASP A 154 -7.41 9.02 9.04
C ASP A 154 -6.27 8.67 10.02
N GLU A 155 -5.18 8.06 9.53
CA GLU A 155 -4.03 7.68 10.34
C GLU A 155 -2.90 8.73 10.33
N GLN A 156 -2.93 9.67 9.39
CA GLN A 156 -1.83 10.63 9.22
C GLN A 156 -1.67 11.58 10.42
N ALA A 157 -2.77 11.99 11.05
CA ALA A 157 -2.75 12.88 12.21
C ALA A 157 -1.99 12.27 13.40
N ASP A 158 -2.16 10.97 13.64
CA ASP A 158 -1.43 10.25 14.68
C ASP A 158 0.07 10.16 14.36
N LEU A 159 0.43 9.93 13.10
CA LEU A 159 1.84 9.88 12.67
C LEU A 159 2.51 11.26 12.75
N GLU A 160 1.79 12.34 12.43
CA GLU A 160 2.27 13.72 12.62
C GLU A 160 2.52 14.03 14.09
N LYS A 161 1.62 13.61 14.97
CA LYS A 161 1.81 13.74 16.42
C LYS A 161 3.06 12.99 16.90
N ALA A 162 3.29 11.78 16.38
CA ALA A 162 4.49 11.00 16.71
C ALA A 162 5.78 11.70 16.25
N LEU A 163 5.78 12.30 15.04
CA LEU A 163 6.90 13.10 14.53
C LEU A 163 7.16 14.35 15.39
N ALA A 164 6.11 15.10 15.73
CA ALA A 164 6.24 16.30 16.57
C ALA A 164 6.80 15.96 17.96
N THR A 165 6.35 14.84 18.55
CA THR A 165 6.87 14.36 19.84
C THR A 165 8.33 13.93 19.74
N TYR A 166 8.72 13.32 18.63
CA TYR A 166 10.11 12.96 18.38
C TYR A 166 11.01 14.20 18.23
N ASP A 167 10.53 15.28 17.63
CA ASP A 167 11.25 16.57 17.64
C ASP A 167 11.31 17.20 19.04
N GLU A 168 10.28 17.03 19.88
CA GLU A 168 10.34 17.44 21.30
C GLU A 168 11.42 16.67 22.10
N LEU A 169 11.63 15.38 21.79
CA LEU A 169 12.75 14.62 22.37
C LEU A 169 14.11 15.18 21.95
N LYS A 170 14.29 15.52 20.66
CA LYS A 170 15.51 16.18 20.18
C LYS A 170 15.76 17.51 20.88
N ASN A 171 14.71 18.32 21.05
CA ASN A 171 14.80 19.60 21.75
C ASN A 171 15.16 19.39 23.23
N SER A 172 14.57 18.39 23.90
CA SER A 172 14.89 18.05 25.30
C SER A 172 16.35 17.61 25.47
N ARG A 173 16.93 16.91 24.48
CA ARG A 173 18.36 16.60 24.45
C ARG A 173 19.20 17.88 24.33
N ALA A 174 18.86 18.78 23.40
CA ALA A 174 19.58 20.03 23.19
C ALA A 174 19.56 20.93 24.43
N GLU A 175 18.40 21.07 25.08
CA GLU A 175 18.25 21.80 26.35
C GLU A 175 19.14 21.22 27.46
N SER A 176 19.24 19.89 27.53
CA SER A 176 20.07 19.20 28.52
C SER A 176 21.57 19.39 28.24
N SER A 177 21.97 19.45 26.97
CA SER A 177 23.35 19.75 26.54
C SER A 177 23.76 21.19 26.81
N GLY A 178 22.81 22.13 26.81
CA GLY A 178 23.04 23.57 27.02
C GLY A 178 23.31 23.95 28.48
N THR A 179 23.51 22.99 29.38
CA THR A 179 23.89 23.27 30.77
C THR A 179 25.29 23.92 30.79
N ASN A 180 25.26 25.25 30.84
CA ASN A 180 26.37 26.18 30.92
C ASN A 180 27.60 25.58 31.63
N THR A 181 28.73 25.51 30.92
CA THR A 181 30.02 24.98 31.41
C THR A 181 30.55 25.71 32.65
N ASN A 182 29.99 26.87 32.98
CA ASN A 182 30.29 27.64 34.18
C ASN A 182 29.42 27.30 35.40
N ARG A 183 28.47 26.36 35.32
CA ARG A 183 27.72 25.93 36.51
C ARG A 183 28.60 25.05 37.40
N PRO A 184 28.54 25.22 38.74
CA PRO A 184 29.13 24.27 39.67
C PRO A 184 28.63 22.87 39.33
N LYS A 185 29.53 21.88 39.32
CA LYS A 185 29.15 20.48 39.08
C LYS A 185 28.08 20.10 40.11
N PRO A 186 26.89 19.64 39.69
CA PRO A 186 25.84 19.25 40.62
C PRO A 186 26.35 18.14 41.54
N ASN A 187 25.88 18.13 42.78
CA ASN A 187 26.18 17.02 43.67
C ASN A 187 25.45 15.75 43.21
N ALA A 188 25.87 14.58 43.70
CA ALA A 188 25.32 13.30 43.28
C ALA A 188 23.79 13.18 43.50
N THR A 189 23.24 13.87 44.51
CA THR A 189 21.80 13.88 44.80
C THR A 189 21.03 14.71 43.78
N GLU A 190 21.55 15.87 43.38
CA GLU A 190 20.96 16.73 42.35
C GLU A 190 21.00 16.05 40.98
N GLU A 191 22.13 15.42 40.64
CA GLU A 191 22.29 14.68 39.39
C GLU A 191 21.33 13.49 39.32
N SER A 192 21.20 12.72 40.41
CA SER A 192 20.25 11.61 40.52
C SER A 192 18.79 12.08 40.34
N LYS A 193 18.40 13.19 40.98
CA LYS A 193 17.06 13.76 40.83
C LYS A 193 16.80 14.24 39.41
N ALA A 194 17.76 14.92 38.78
CA ALA A 194 17.65 15.40 37.40
C ALA A 194 17.55 14.22 36.41
N SER A 195 18.34 13.16 36.63
CA SER A 195 18.29 11.92 35.85
C SER A 195 16.91 11.28 35.91
N ALA A 196 16.34 11.10 37.11
CA ALA A 196 15.01 10.55 37.29
C ALA A 196 13.93 11.38 36.58
N GLN A 197 13.99 12.71 36.68
CA GLN A 197 13.07 13.60 35.97
C GLN A 197 13.19 13.49 34.45
N ALA A 198 14.42 13.35 33.93
CA ALA A 198 14.65 13.16 32.50
C ALA A 198 14.08 11.82 32.01
N ILE A 199 14.28 10.75 32.78
CA ILE A 199 13.72 9.41 32.49
C ILE A 199 12.20 9.47 32.46
N ASP A 200 11.57 10.09 33.46
CA ASP A 200 10.10 10.21 33.53
C ASP A 200 9.55 11.04 32.36
N LYS A 201 10.21 12.17 32.03
CA LYS A 201 9.84 12.99 30.87
C LYS A 201 9.95 12.17 29.58
N ALA A 202 11.05 11.45 29.37
CA ALA A 202 11.26 10.62 28.18
C ALA A 202 10.21 9.50 28.08
N LYS A 203 9.93 8.78 29.17
CA LYS A 203 8.88 7.74 29.21
C LYS A 203 7.51 8.31 28.85
N ARG A 204 7.16 9.48 29.39
CA ARG A 204 5.90 10.15 29.09
C ARG A 204 5.80 10.50 27.60
N LEU A 205 6.81 11.18 27.04
CA LEU A 205 6.85 11.52 25.62
C LEU A 205 6.70 10.29 24.74
N ILE A 206 7.43 9.22 25.05
CA ILE A 206 7.32 7.98 24.26
C ILE A 206 5.92 7.37 24.38
N ARG A 207 5.36 7.22 25.58
CA ARG A 207 4.07 6.53 25.78
C ARG A 207 2.85 7.30 25.29
N GLU A 208 2.88 8.63 25.38
CA GLU A 208 1.73 9.49 25.09
C GLU A 208 1.77 10.10 23.69
N GLY A 209 2.98 10.36 23.17
CA GLY A 209 3.18 11.06 21.91
C GLY A 209 3.69 10.17 20.79
N ILE A 210 4.67 9.29 21.04
CA ILE A 210 5.21 8.38 20.01
C ILE A 210 4.39 7.11 19.89
N MET A 211 4.03 6.46 20.98
CA MET A 211 3.32 5.19 20.99
C MET A 211 1.83 5.45 20.70
N ILE A 212 1.49 5.61 19.42
CA ILE A 212 0.11 5.81 18.94
C ILE A 212 -0.73 4.53 19.07
N PRO A 213 -2.08 4.60 19.04
CA PRO A 213 -2.95 3.43 19.22
C PRO A 213 -2.56 2.21 18.38
N ARG A 214 -2.17 2.44 17.11
CA ARG A 214 -1.67 1.43 16.17
C ARG A 214 -0.51 0.58 16.70
N TRP A 215 0.34 1.15 17.55
CA TRP A 215 1.49 0.47 18.14
C TRP A 215 1.25 -0.03 19.56
N LYS A 216 0.14 0.36 20.21
CA LYS A 216 -0.26 -0.10 21.55
C LYS A 216 -0.86 -1.50 21.55
N ASP A 217 -1.74 -1.79 20.59
CA ASP A 217 -2.71 -2.89 20.72
C ASP A 217 -2.36 -4.19 19.98
N SER A 218 -1.10 -4.43 19.64
CA SER A 218 -0.71 -5.70 19.03
C SER A 218 -0.57 -6.81 20.07
N ARG A 219 -1.68 -7.24 20.64
CA ARG A 219 -1.84 -8.65 21.00
C ARG A 219 -1.98 -9.43 19.68
N GLY A 220 -0.84 -9.62 19.02
CA GLY A 220 -0.65 -10.60 17.95
C GLY A 220 0.10 -11.79 18.52
#